data_AF-A0A6J0MNB8-F1
#
_entry.id   AF-A0A6J0MNB8-F1
#
_cell.length_a   1.000
_cell.length_b   1.000
_cell.length_c   1.000
_cell.angle_alpha   90.00
_cell.angle_beta   90.00
_cell.angle_gamma   90.00
#
_symmetry.space_group_name_H-M   'P 1'
#
loop_
_entity.id
_entity.type
_entity.pdbx_description
1 polymer ?
#
loop_
_entity_poly.entity_id
_entity_poly.type
_entity_poly.pdbx_seq_one_letter_code
_entity_poly.pdbx_strand_id
1 'polypeptide(L)'
;MTNNPIAPPRKKNKKTKSPSLSSIPDDVIVNVLARISKSHYRSLCLVSKNFNSLLSSPNIYFARSLIGNIEARLYVGLWLPNPSSYHSWFTLHFRQGQLSFKPVQFSLRPVRLSSSYSPDRLNSTTVAVHSEIYQIGGSNEDKRTRAVRVLDCRSHTWRRAPDMKVARKHARSYFLDEKIYVIGGCTETKEYLTSWGEVFDLKTQTWKPLPKPPSDDDVQLYKSVVCGGRLYAFTMNNNNKNYAYDPNEEKWVQEAGFVGLGRINGPWCVIGSAIFAERDRTFMWCDPRNGKWSVVYGLYHIYLERANNYITIQLVNHDGKLVIIWHQWNWRYKEYTSIWCAVISLEERLSPSSDLWGKVERCNVVLGSVHTSVKLSRCLSVSV
;
A
#
# COMPACT_ATOMS: atom_id res chain seq x y z
N MET A 1 -39.46 31.35 80.06
CA MET A 1 -38.18 30.70 79.72
C MET A 1 -38.50 29.47 78.88
N THR A 2 -38.42 29.59 77.57
CA THR A 2 -38.76 28.52 76.61
C THR A 2 -37.49 27.78 76.18
N ASN A 3 -37.41 26.49 76.52
CA ASN A 3 -36.35 25.58 76.09
C ASN A 3 -36.55 25.18 74.63
N ASN A 4 -35.61 25.53 73.76
CA ASN A 4 -35.51 24.95 72.42
C ASN A 4 -34.45 23.83 72.42
N PRO A 5 -34.77 22.61 71.92
CA PRO A 5 -33.79 21.54 71.82
C PRO A 5 -32.84 21.78 70.63
N ILE A 6 -31.54 21.68 70.90
CA ILE A 6 -30.47 21.77 69.90
C ILE A 6 -30.50 20.49 69.05
N ALA A 7 -30.77 20.63 67.75
CA ALA A 7 -30.72 19.51 66.80
C ALA A 7 -29.27 18.99 66.63
N PRO A 8 -29.05 17.67 66.51
CA PRO A 8 -27.72 17.11 66.37
C PRO A 8 -27.10 17.45 65.00
N PRO A 9 -25.76 17.55 64.89
CA PRO A 9 -25.11 17.97 63.66
C PRO A 9 -25.32 16.91 62.57
N ARG A 10 -25.76 17.36 61.39
CA ARG A 10 -25.87 16.53 60.18
C ARG A 10 -24.52 15.86 59.88
N LYS A 11 -24.49 14.52 59.89
CA LYS A 11 -23.37 13.73 59.37
C LYS A 11 -23.09 14.15 57.93
N LYS A 12 -21.92 14.76 57.67
CA LYS A 12 -21.44 15.03 56.32
C LYS A 12 -21.22 13.68 55.62
N ASN A 13 -22.07 13.34 54.65
CA ASN A 13 -21.80 12.26 53.72
C ASN A 13 -20.45 12.56 53.04
N LYS A 14 -19.46 11.68 53.23
CA LYS A 14 -18.22 11.67 52.43
C LYS A 14 -18.67 11.56 50.96
N LYS A 15 -18.50 12.63 50.19
CA LYS A 15 -18.62 12.58 48.72
C LYS A 15 -17.57 11.58 48.24
N THR A 16 -18.00 10.36 47.90
CA THR A 16 -17.21 9.45 47.06
C THR A 16 -16.87 10.24 45.80
N LYS A 17 -15.57 10.54 45.59
CA LYS A 17 -15.11 11.13 44.34
C LYS A 17 -15.59 10.20 43.23
N SER A 18 -16.39 10.71 42.32
CA SER A 18 -16.74 9.99 41.09
C SER A 18 -15.44 9.56 40.41
N PRO A 19 -15.34 8.31 39.94
CA PRO A 19 -14.15 7.88 39.21
C PRO A 19 -13.98 8.79 38.01
N SER A 20 -12.86 9.50 37.98
CA SER A 20 -12.45 10.35 36.88
C SER A 20 -11.73 9.47 35.87
N LEU A 21 -11.91 9.70 34.57
CA LEU A 21 -11.08 9.04 33.55
C LEU A 21 -9.57 9.28 33.77
N SER A 22 -9.20 10.34 34.51
CA SER A 22 -7.82 10.61 34.91
C SER A 22 -7.28 9.68 36.01
N SER A 23 -8.10 8.82 36.62
CA SER A 23 -7.64 7.82 37.60
C SER A 23 -7.27 6.48 36.96
N ILE A 24 -7.51 6.31 35.66
CA ILE A 24 -7.14 5.11 34.91
C ILE A 24 -5.71 5.28 34.40
N PRO A 25 -4.82 4.27 34.58
CA PRO A 25 -3.48 4.28 34.01
C PRO A 25 -3.47 4.44 32.48
N ASP A 26 -2.51 5.20 31.96
CA ASP A 26 -2.41 5.52 30.53
C ASP A 26 -2.25 4.28 29.64
N ASP A 27 -1.57 3.24 30.12
CA ASP A 27 -1.40 1.95 29.42
C ASP A 27 -2.75 1.23 29.24
N VAL A 28 -3.61 1.26 30.25
CA VAL A 28 -4.98 0.72 30.16
C VAL A 28 -5.81 1.53 29.17
N ILE A 29 -5.71 2.86 29.21
CA ILE A 29 -6.41 3.74 28.26
C ILE A 29 -5.94 3.45 26.82
N VAL A 30 -4.63 3.37 26.59
CA VAL A 30 -4.05 3.06 25.26
C VAL A 30 -4.56 1.70 24.77
N ASN A 31 -4.62 0.70 25.65
CA ASN A 31 -5.12 -0.63 25.31
C ASN A 31 -6.61 -0.59 24.91
N VAL A 32 -7.44 0.16 25.63
CA VAL A 32 -8.85 0.39 25.27
C VAL A 32 -8.96 1.11 23.93
N LEU A 33 -8.24 2.22 23.75
CA LEU A 33 -8.23 3.01 22.52
C LEU A 33 -7.77 2.17 21.32
N ALA A 34 -6.78 1.28 21.52
CA ALA A 34 -6.27 0.39 20.48
C ALA A 34 -7.33 -0.56 19.91
N ARG A 35 -8.40 -0.87 20.67
CA ARG A 35 -9.53 -1.68 20.18
C ARG A 35 -10.53 -0.90 19.33
N ILE A 36 -10.50 0.43 19.40
CA ILE A 36 -11.46 1.28 18.70
C ILE A 36 -10.94 1.54 17.28
N SER A 37 -11.85 1.60 16.29
CA SER A 37 -11.45 1.98 14.94
C SER A 37 -10.87 3.40 14.88
N LYS A 38 -9.82 3.60 14.08
CA LYS A 38 -9.14 4.90 13.93
C LYS A 38 -10.04 5.97 13.32
N SER A 39 -11.14 5.57 12.69
CA SER A 39 -12.20 6.49 12.23
C SER A 39 -12.77 7.35 13.37
N HIS A 40 -12.80 6.83 14.60
CA HIS A 40 -13.32 7.53 15.78
C HIS A 40 -12.25 8.34 16.53
N TYR A 41 -10.96 8.16 16.21
CA TYR A 41 -9.87 8.80 16.95
C TYR A 41 -9.98 10.33 16.91
N ARG A 42 -10.45 10.90 15.80
CA ARG A 42 -10.65 12.35 15.71
C ARG A 42 -11.63 12.86 16.77
N SER A 43 -12.74 12.15 16.99
CA SER A 43 -13.71 12.51 18.02
C SER A 43 -13.15 12.25 19.42
N LEU A 44 -12.41 11.15 19.60
CA LEU A 44 -11.80 10.79 20.89
C LEU A 44 -10.69 11.76 21.32
N CYS A 45 -9.90 12.30 20.39
CA CYS A 45 -8.93 13.36 20.66
C CYS A 45 -9.59 14.62 21.24
N LEU A 46 -10.88 14.87 20.94
CA LEU A 46 -11.61 16.04 21.44
C LEU A 46 -12.15 15.82 22.86
N VAL A 47 -12.17 14.57 23.36
CA VAL A 47 -12.72 14.24 24.69
C VAL A 47 -11.83 14.80 25.81
N SER A 48 -10.51 14.71 25.67
CA SER A 48 -9.57 15.27 26.66
C SER A 48 -8.17 15.50 26.08
N LYS A 49 -7.39 16.37 26.74
CA LYS A 49 -5.97 16.55 26.43
C LYS A 49 -5.17 15.24 26.57
N ASN A 50 -5.52 14.40 27.55
CA ASN A 50 -4.84 13.12 27.73
C ASN A 50 -5.09 12.18 26.54
N PHE A 51 -6.35 12.02 26.12
CA PHE A 51 -6.70 11.20 24.96
C PHE A 51 -6.02 11.70 23.69
N ASN A 52 -5.98 13.02 23.47
CA ASN A 52 -5.25 13.60 22.36
C ASN A 52 -3.75 13.24 22.38
N SER A 53 -3.12 13.36 23.56
CA SER A 53 -1.70 13.02 23.77
C SER A 53 -1.44 11.54 23.49
N LEU A 54 -2.25 10.65 24.05
CA LEU A 54 -2.10 9.20 23.88
C LEU A 54 -2.35 8.75 22.44
N LEU A 55 -3.35 9.30 21.76
CA LEU A 55 -3.63 9.00 20.35
C LEU A 55 -2.59 9.59 19.39
N SER A 56 -1.85 10.62 19.82
CA SER A 56 -0.72 11.19 19.08
C SER A 56 0.60 10.45 19.35
N SER A 57 0.65 9.61 20.38
CA SER A 57 1.84 8.85 20.77
C SER A 57 2.03 7.61 19.90
N PRO A 58 3.28 7.23 19.56
CA PRO A 58 3.55 5.99 18.84
C PRO A 58 3.07 4.72 19.57
N ASN A 59 2.87 4.80 20.90
CA ASN A 59 2.42 3.69 21.74
C ASN A 59 1.10 3.07 21.28
N ILE A 60 0.18 3.88 20.72
CA ILE A 60 -1.09 3.37 20.23
C ILE A 60 -0.91 2.37 19.07
N TYR A 61 0.09 2.58 18.22
CA TYR A 61 0.37 1.70 17.09
C TYR A 61 0.99 0.38 17.56
N PHE A 62 1.88 0.42 18.56
CA PHE A 62 2.41 -0.79 19.19
C PHE A 62 1.30 -1.60 19.85
N ALA A 63 0.44 -0.95 20.64
CA ALA A 63 -0.70 -1.61 21.30
C ALA A 63 -1.65 -2.27 20.29
N ARG A 64 -1.97 -1.59 19.19
CA ARG A 64 -2.78 -2.13 18.09
C ARG A 64 -2.13 -3.33 17.42
N SER A 65 -0.83 -3.24 17.14
CA SER A 65 -0.07 -4.34 16.55
C SER A 65 -0.09 -5.58 17.45
N LEU A 66 0.05 -5.39 18.77
CA LEU A 66 0.05 -6.50 19.74
C LEU A 66 -1.29 -7.24 19.81
N ILE A 67 -2.41 -6.52 19.69
CA ILE A 67 -3.75 -7.12 19.71
C ILE A 67 -4.25 -7.54 18.32
N GLY A 68 -3.44 -7.36 17.27
CA GLY A 68 -3.82 -7.67 15.88
C GLY A 68 -4.87 -6.72 15.27
N ASN A 69 -5.13 -5.55 15.87
CA ASN A 69 -6.10 -4.58 15.36
C ASN A 69 -5.43 -3.57 14.41
N ILE A 70 -4.94 -4.06 13.29
CA ILE A 70 -4.35 -3.24 12.22
C ILE A 70 -5.42 -2.85 11.20
N GLU A 71 -5.41 -1.60 10.75
CA GLU A 71 -6.32 -1.14 9.70
C GLU A 71 -5.54 -0.90 8.42
N ALA A 72 -5.93 -1.57 7.33
CA ALA A 72 -5.38 -1.26 6.03
C ALA A 72 -5.84 0.14 5.57
N ARG A 73 -4.93 0.89 4.96
CA ARG A 73 -5.21 2.18 4.31
C ARG A 73 -4.57 2.21 2.93
N LEU A 74 -5.32 2.72 1.96
CA LEU A 74 -4.79 2.94 0.62
C LEU A 74 -4.07 4.29 0.54
N TYR A 75 -2.83 4.23 0.09
CA TYR A 75 -2.00 5.38 -0.24
C TYR A 75 -1.85 5.47 -1.76
N VAL A 76 -2.16 6.64 -2.31
CA VAL A 76 -2.09 6.92 -3.74
C VAL A 76 -1.08 8.02 -3.98
N GLY A 77 -0.05 7.74 -4.78
CA GLY A 77 0.85 8.73 -5.33
C GLY A 77 0.26 9.29 -6.62
N LEU A 78 0.10 10.60 -6.68
CA LEU A 78 -0.29 11.32 -7.90
C LEU A 78 0.86 12.18 -8.39
N TRP A 79 1.11 12.11 -9.69
CA TRP A 79 1.95 13.05 -10.39
C TRP A 79 1.14 14.30 -10.69
N LEU A 80 1.59 15.45 -10.17
CA LEU A 80 0.92 16.74 -10.36
C LEU A 80 1.80 17.63 -11.26
N PRO A 81 1.21 18.40 -12.19
CA PRO A 81 1.94 19.23 -13.14
C PRO A 81 2.60 20.48 -12.54
N ASN A 82 2.56 20.67 -11.21
CA ASN A 82 3.11 21.87 -10.57
C ASN A 82 4.61 21.70 -10.26
N PRO A 83 5.49 22.63 -10.69
CA PRO A 83 6.94 22.54 -10.51
C PRO A 83 7.43 22.46 -9.05
N SER A 84 6.57 22.75 -8.08
CA SER A 84 6.92 22.74 -6.65
C SER A 84 6.56 21.43 -5.92
N SER A 85 5.84 20.50 -6.55
CA SER A 85 5.51 19.18 -5.98
C SER A 85 5.06 18.23 -7.09
N TYR A 86 6.01 17.51 -7.70
CA TYR A 86 5.69 16.58 -8.78
C TYR A 86 5.03 15.29 -8.27
N HIS A 87 5.16 14.90 -7.01
CA HIS A 87 4.59 13.69 -6.41
C HIS A 87 3.99 14.00 -5.04
N SER A 88 2.67 13.95 -4.99
CA SER A 88 1.94 14.09 -3.73
C SER A 88 1.33 12.75 -3.35
N TRP A 89 1.48 12.37 -2.08
CA TRP A 89 0.81 11.21 -1.51
C TRP A 89 -0.55 11.61 -0.95
N PHE A 90 -1.55 10.81 -1.25
CA PHE A 90 -2.91 10.94 -0.77
C PHE A 90 -3.33 9.66 -0.08
N THR A 91 -4.17 9.76 0.95
CA THR A 91 -4.88 8.60 1.50
C THR A 91 -6.27 8.55 0.91
N LEU A 92 -6.74 7.35 0.55
CA LEU A 92 -8.15 7.15 0.26
C LEU A 92 -8.93 7.17 1.58
N HIS A 93 -9.87 8.09 1.67
CA HIS A 93 -10.70 8.29 2.84
C HIS A 93 -12.16 8.05 2.52
N PHE A 94 -12.84 7.35 3.41
CA PHE A 94 -14.28 7.10 3.33
C PHE A 94 -15.05 8.01 4.30
N ARG A 95 -16.04 8.75 3.81
CA ARG A 95 -16.95 9.54 4.66
C ARG A 95 -18.33 9.60 4.02
N GLN A 96 -19.38 9.40 4.83
CA GLN A 96 -20.79 9.55 4.40
C GLN A 96 -21.14 8.79 3.11
N GLY A 97 -20.58 7.59 2.91
CA GLY A 97 -20.89 6.77 1.74
C GLY A 97 -20.00 7.00 0.51
N GLN A 98 -19.09 7.98 0.53
CA GLN A 98 -18.24 8.33 -0.62
C GLN A 98 -16.74 8.13 -0.34
N LEU A 99 -16.02 7.68 -1.37
CA LEU A 99 -14.56 7.66 -1.40
C LEU A 99 -14.01 9.02 -1.84
N SER A 100 -12.96 9.50 -1.18
CA SER A 100 -12.30 10.76 -1.50
C SER A 100 -10.81 10.67 -1.26
N PHE A 101 -10.00 11.36 -2.07
CA PHE A 101 -8.59 11.53 -1.75
C PHE A 101 -8.37 12.65 -0.75
N LYS A 102 -7.59 12.36 0.29
CA LYS A 102 -7.10 13.36 1.24
C LYS A 102 -5.59 13.48 1.15
N PRO A 103 -5.05 14.69 0.95
CA PRO A 103 -3.60 14.90 0.97
C PRO A 103 -2.99 14.40 2.27
N VAL A 104 -1.87 13.69 2.18
CA VAL A 104 -1.04 13.38 3.35
C VAL A 104 -0.36 14.68 3.78
N GLN A 105 -0.78 15.22 4.92
CA GLN A 105 -0.17 16.42 5.50
C GLN A 105 1.07 16.02 6.29
N PHE A 106 2.25 16.31 5.73
CA PHE A 106 3.51 16.01 6.41
C PHE A 106 3.68 16.93 7.63
N SER A 107 3.90 16.34 8.80
CA SER A 107 4.23 17.08 10.01
C SER A 107 5.59 17.75 9.84
N LEU A 108 5.62 19.08 9.69
CA LEU A 108 6.85 19.88 9.78
C LEU A 108 7.31 19.94 11.25
N ARG A 109 7.80 18.82 11.79
CA ARG A 109 8.72 18.89 12.95
C ARG A 109 10.13 19.01 12.39
N PRO A 110 10.89 20.07 12.75
CA PRO A 110 12.12 20.43 12.07
C PRO A 110 13.24 19.48 12.49
N VAL A 111 13.32 18.31 11.88
CA VAL A 111 14.64 17.81 11.51
C VAL A 111 15.04 18.70 10.34
N ARG A 112 16.11 19.49 10.48
CA ARG A 112 16.59 20.43 9.45
C ARG A 112 16.80 19.68 8.13
N LEU A 113 15.79 19.71 7.26
CA LEU A 113 15.81 19.04 5.97
C LEU A 113 16.20 20.11 4.95
N SER A 114 17.44 20.01 4.49
CA SER A 114 18.03 20.89 3.46
C SER A 114 17.18 20.89 2.19
N SER A 115 17.26 21.95 1.40
CA SER A 115 16.47 22.20 0.18
C SER A 115 16.67 21.20 -0.97
N SER A 116 17.49 20.15 -0.82
CA SER A 116 17.74 19.10 -1.82
C SER A 116 16.89 17.83 -1.66
N TYR A 117 15.91 17.84 -0.75
CA TYR A 117 15.08 16.69 -0.34
C TYR A 117 13.77 16.56 -1.12
N SER A 118 13.80 16.72 -2.46
CA SER A 118 12.59 16.47 -3.25
C SER A 118 12.21 14.97 -3.20
N PRO A 119 11.01 14.60 -2.72
CA PRO A 119 10.46 13.23 -2.84
C PRO A 119 10.14 12.85 -4.29
N ASP A 120 10.40 13.77 -5.22
CA ASP A 120 10.15 13.68 -6.65
C ASP A 120 11.23 12.91 -7.39
N ARG A 121 11.27 11.60 -7.13
CA ARG A 121 12.10 10.69 -7.90
C ARG A 121 11.26 10.06 -8.98
N LEU A 122 11.35 10.63 -10.18
CA LEU A 122 10.80 10.01 -11.38
C LEU A 122 11.31 8.58 -11.48
N ASN A 123 10.43 7.66 -11.90
CA ASN A 123 10.79 6.27 -12.18
C ASN A 123 11.38 5.50 -10.98
N SER A 124 11.15 5.97 -9.75
CA SER A 124 11.42 5.21 -8.54
C SER A 124 10.43 4.06 -8.41
N THR A 125 10.82 3.04 -7.66
CA THR A 125 9.93 1.94 -7.31
C THR A 125 9.47 2.09 -5.87
N THR A 126 8.26 1.64 -5.57
CA THR A 126 7.69 1.72 -4.24
C THR A 126 7.13 0.38 -3.79
N VAL A 127 7.28 0.11 -2.50
CA VAL A 127 6.74 -1.09 -1.85
C VAL A 127 6.23 -0.74 -0.46
N ALA A 128 5.07 -1.28 -0.11
CA ALA A 128 4.53 -1.18 1.24
C ALA A 128 5.13 -2.29 2.11
N VAL A 129 5.58 -1.93 3.31
CA VAL A 129 6.16 -2.81 4.31
C VAL A 129 5.53 -2.44 5.63
N HIS A 130 4.67 -3.30 6.16
CA HIS A 130 3.91 -3.03 7.39
C HIS A 130 3.21 -1.66 7.34
N SER A 131 3.61 -0.73 8.21
CA SER A 131 3.10 0.64 8.32
C SER A 131 3.98 1.68 7.61
N GLU A 132 4.82 1.24 6.68
CA GLU A 132 5.78 2.09 5.98
C GLU A 132 5.70 1.91 4.46
N ILE A 133 6.05 2.95 3.71
CA ILE A 133 6.27 2.88 2.27
C ILE A 133 7.73 3.17 1.98
N TYR A 134 8.40 2.24 1.32
CA TYR A 134 9.76 2.40 0.84
C TYR A 134 9.72 2.91 -0.59
N GLN A 135 10.34 4.06 -0.84
CA GLN A 135 10.63 4.60 -2.17
C GLN A 135 12.12 4.37 -2.48
N ILE A 136 12.39 3.61 -3.54
CA ILE A 136 13.70 3.05 -3.83
C ILE A 136 14.14 3.47 -5.24
N GLY A 137 15.36 4.00 -5.36
CA GLY A 137 15.97 4.35 -6.63
C GLY A 137 15.25 5.49 -7.36
N GLY A 138 15.14 5.38 -8.67
CA GLY A 138 14.58 6.38 -9.59
C GLY A 138 15.65 7.22 -10.25
N SER A 139 15.27 8.43 -10.65
CA SER A 139 16.18 9.42 -11.19
C SER A 139 15.99 10.79 -10.56
N ASN A 140 17.09 11.52 -10.39
CA ASN A 140 17.11 12.94 -10.07
C ASN A 140 17.85 13.64 -11.22
N GLU A 141 17.22 14.62 -11.88
CA GLU A 141 17.79 15.30 -13.05
C GLU A 141 18.35 14.29 -14.08
N ASP A 142 17.54 13.29 -14.42
CA ASP A 142 17.85 12.15 -15.30
C ASP A 142 18.98 11.20 -14.87
N LYS A 143 19.67 11.49 -13.76
CA LYS A 143 20.69 10.60 -13.18
C LYS A 143 20.06 9.54 -12.29
N ARG A 144 20.37 8.27 -12.54
CA ARG A 144 19.98 7.13 -11.69
C ARG A 144 20.48 7.35 -10.26
N THR A 145 19.72 6.88 -9.28
CA THR A 145 20.09 7.02 -7.86
C THR A 145 20.04 5.70 -7.11
N ARG A 146 20.90 5.57 -6.10
CA ARG A 146 20.91 4.45 -5.14
C ARG A 146 20.01 4.70 -3.92
N ALA A 147 19.50 5.91 -3.77
CA ALA A 147 18.96 6.31 -2.48
C ALA A 147 17.59 5.67 -2.17
N VAL A 148 17.39 5.43 -0.88
CA VAL A 148 16.18 4.79 -0.33
C VAL A 148 15.56 5.73 0.68
N ARG A 149 14.25 5.95 0.56
CA ARG A 149 13.47 6.82 1.43
C ARG A 149 12.28 6.04 1.97
N VAL A 150 11.91 6.32 3.22
CA VAL A 150 10.82 5.63 3.90
C VAL A 150 9.83 6.66 4.39
N LEU A 151 8.57 6.50 4.00
CA LEU A 151 7.44 7.22 4.57
C LEU A 151 6.84 6.38 5.69
N ASP A 152 6.93 6.86 6.93
CA ASP A 152 6.17 6.28 8.03
C ASP A 152 4.71 6.73 7.91
N CYS A 153 3.80 5.78 7.66
CA CYS A 153 2.38 6.04 7.45
C CYS A 153 1.60 6.30 8.74
N ARG A 154 2.24 6.14 9.91
CA ARG A 154 1.66 6.42 11.23
C ARG A 154 1.82 7.88 11.58
N SER A 155 3.03 8.41 11.41
CA SER A 155 3.40 9.81 11.70
C SER A 155 3.37 10.73 10.48
N HIS A 156 3.25 10.18 9.26
CA HIS A 156 3.36 10.91 8.00
C HIS A 156 4.66 11.70 7.91
N THR A 157 5.78 11.04 8.21
CA THR A 157 7.12 11.62 8.17
C THR A 157 8.05 10.80 7.29
N TRP A 158 8.93 11.49 6.56
CA TRP A 158 9.96 10.84 5.76
C TRP A 158 11.26 10.66 6.54
N ARG A 159 11.91 9.53 6.32
CA ARG A 159 13.27 9.24 6.81
C ARG A 159 14.13 8.62 5.73
N ARG A 160 15.44 8.66 5.93
CA ARG A 160 16.40 7.90 5.09
C ARG A 160 16.49 6.46 5.60
N ALA A 161 16.68 5.53 4.68
CA ALA A 161 17.17 4.19 4.95
C ALA A 161 18.56 4.02 4.28
N PRO A 162 19.30 2.95 4.58
CA PRO A 162 20.55 2.63 3.90
C PRO A 162 20.36 2.64 2.38
N ASP A 163 21.23 3.36 1.67
CA ASP A 163 21.21 3.42 0.22
C ASP A 163 21.56 2.05 -0.38
N MET A 164 21.02 1.72 -1.56
CA MET A 164 21.42 0.54 -2.34
C MET A 164 22.91 0.60 -2.70
N LYS A 165 23.50 -0.54 -3.06
CA LYS A 165 24.86 -0.59 -3.60
C LYS A 165 24.91 -0.10 -5.03
N VAL A 166 23.87 -0.39 -5.82
CA VAL A 166 23.79 0.02 -7.23
C VAL A 166 22.66 1.00 -7.48
N ALA A 167 22.91 2.01 -8.30
CA ALA A 167 21.90 2.99 -8.69
C ALA A 167 20.92 2.40 -9.72
N ARG A 168 19.62 2.54 -9.48
CA ARG A 168 18.57 1.91 -10.30
C ARG A 168 17.46 2.90 -10.63
N LYS A 169 16.93 2.87 -11.86
CA LYS A 169 15.67 3.53 -12.27
C LYS A 169 14.79 2.55 -13.04
N HIS A 170 13.46 2.67 -12.94
CA HIS A 170 12.50 1.69 -13.48
C HIS A 170 12.65 0.27 -12.89
N ALA A 171 13.25 0.13 -11.71
CA ALA A 171 13.35 -1.14 -11.00
C ALA A 171 11.98 -1.61 -10.48
N ARG A 172 11.88 -2.88 -10.10
CA ARG A 172 10.71 -3.45 -9.43
C ARG A 172 11.07 -3.86 -8.02
N SER A 173 10.21 -3.53 -7.05
CA SER A 173 10.41 -3.85 -5.65
C SER A 173 9.29 -4.74 -5.10
N TYR A 174 9.65 -5.68 -4.24
CA TYR A 174 8.72 -6.61 -3.61
C TYR A 174 9.07 -6.81 -2.14
N PHE A 175 8.05 -6.92 -1.30
CA PHE A 175 8.21 -7.28 0.10
C PHE A 175 7.89 -8.77 0.26
N LEU A 176 8.83 -9.52 0.81
CA LEU A 176 8.72 -10.96 0.99
C LEU A 176 9.63 -11.38 2.15
N ASP A 177 9.10 -12.13 3.12
CA ASP A 177 9.84 -12.70 4.25
C ASP A 177 10.75 -11.68 4.98
N GLU A 178 10.17 -10.58 5.45
CA GLU A 178 10.89 -9.50 6.16
C GLU A 178 12.05 -8.86 5.36
N LYS A 179 12.07 -9.05 4.04
CA LYS A 179 13.08 -8.51 3.14
C LYS A 179 12.43 -7.76 1.98
N ILE A 180 13.15 -6.76 1.45
CA ILE A 180 12.77 -6.05 0.24
C ILE A 180 13.66 -6.47 -0.91
N TYR A 181 13.08 -7.04 -1.94
CA TYR A 181 13.77 -7.45 -3.17
C TYR A 181 13.63 -6.37 -4.22
N VAL A 182 14.74 -5.91 -4.80
CA VAL A 182 14.78 -4.89 -5.84
C VAL A 182 15.50 -5.43 -7.07
N ILE A 183 14.80 -5.53 -8.20
CA ILE A 183 15.32 -6.19 -9.41
C ILE A 183 15.24 -5.29 -10.64
N GLY A 184 16.26 -5.39 -11.50
CA GLY A 184 16.39 -4.64 -12.74
C GLY A 184 16.77 -3.16 -12.55
N GLY A 185 16.60 -2.37 -13.62
CA GLY A 185 16.74 -0.90 -13.60
C GLY A 185 18.17 -0.34 -13.56
N CYS A 186 19.19 -1.18 -13.64
CA CYS A 186 20.60 -0.79 -13.77
C CYS A 186 20.99 -0.50 -15.24
N THR A 187 22.22 -0.04 -15.48
CA THR A 187 22.77 0.27 -16.82
C THR A 187 23.27 -0.99 -17.54
N GLU A 188 23.24 -0.97 -18.88
CA GLU A 188 23.83 -1.99 -19.79
C GLU A 188 25.38 -1.95 -19.81
N THR A 189 26.01 -1.80 -18.66
CA THR A 189 27.46 -1.98 -18.50
C THR A 189 27.73 -3.37 -17.95
N LYS A 190 29.01 -3.78 -17.80
CA LYS A 190 29.40 -5.01 -17.08
C LYS A 190 28.75 -5.13 -15.68
N GLU A 191 28.26 -4.02 -15.10
CA GLU A 191 27.48 -3.97 -13.88
C GLU A 191 26.10 -4.64 -13.98
N TYR A 192 25.47 -4.71 -15.16
CA TYR A 192 24.21 -5.45 -15.36
C TYR A 192 24.42 -6.95 -15.06
N LEU A 193 25.54 -7.48 -15.54
CA LEU A 193 25.93 -8.89 -15.36
C LEU A 193 26.28 -9.21 -13.90
N THR A 194 26.71 -8.20 -13.13
CA THR A 194 27.09 -8.36 -11.71
C THR A 194 25.99 -7.93 -10.72
N SER A 195 24.96 -7.19 -11.14
CA SER A 195 23.97 -6.58 -10.24
C SER A 195 22.52 -6.67 -10.76
N TRP A 196 22.08 -7.90 -11.03
CA TRP A 196 20.71 -8.24 -11.41
C TRP A 196 19.65 -7.65 -10.47
N GLY A 197 19.88 -7.78 -9.18
CA GLY A 197 19.06 -7.20 -8.14
C GLY A 197 19.79 -7.14 -6.81
N GLU A 198 19.11 -6.61 -5.81
CA GLU A 198 19.58 -6.53 -4.44
C GLU A 198 18.44 -6.85 -3.47
N VAL A 199 18.79 -7.39 -2.31
CA VAL A 199 17.87 -7.72 -1.22
C VAL A 199 18.24 -6.87 -0.01
N PHE A 200 17.29 -6.12 0.50
CA PHE A 200 17.41 -5.39 1.75
C PHE A 200 16.82 -6.19 2.88
N ASP A 201 17.65 -6.50 3.88
CA ASP A 201 17.23 -7.16 5.10
C ASP A 201 16.78 -6.11 6.12
N LEU A 202 15.50 -6.13 6.50
CA LEU A 202 14.94 -5.15 7.44
C LEU A 202 15.49 -5.30 8.86
N LYS A 203 15.93 -6.51 9.25
CA LYS A 203 16.47 -6.76 10.60
C LYS A 203 17.89 -6.25 10.72
N THR A 204 18.74 -6.57 9.73
CA THR A 204 20.15 -6.14 9.75
C THR A 204 20.37 -4.76 9.15
N GLN A 205 19.38 -4.21 8.44
CA GLN A 205 19.48 -2.95 7.70
C GLN A 205 20.63 -2.96 6.68
N THR A 206 20.85 -4.11 6.02
CA THR A 206 21.92 -4.27 5.03
C THR A 206 21.41 -4.73 3.67
N TRP A 207 22.14 -4.34 2.61
CA TRP A 207 21.88 -4.76 1.24
C TRP A 207 22.81 -5.90 0.83
N LYS A 208 22.24 -6.98 0.29
CA LYS A 208 22.96 -8.10 -0.32
C LYS A 208 22.64 -8.20 -1.81
N PRO A 209 23.59 -8.63 -2.67
CA PRO A 209 23.28 -8.92 -4.06
C PRO A 209 22.22 -10.03 -4.18
N LEU A 210 21.28 -9.88 -5.11
CA LEU A 210 20.41 -10.96 -5.56
C LEU A 210 21.00 -11.53 -6.85
N PRO A 211 21.38 -12.83 -6.88
CA PRO A 211 21.92 -13.44 -8.10
C PRO A 211 20.89 -13.43 -9.23
N LYS A 212 21.36 -13.47 -10.49
CA LYS A 212 20.48 -13.70 -11.63
C LYS A 212 19.99 -15.15 -11.67
N PRO A 213 18.81 -15.43 -12.26
CA PRO A 213 18.41 -16.80 -12.57
C PRO A 213 19.44 -17.51 -13.46
N PRO A 214 19.59 -18.84 -13.35
CA PRO A 214 20.46 -19.61 -14.24
C PRO A 214 20.02 -19.46 -15.70
N SER A 215 20.87 -18.93 -16.56
CA SER A 215 20.58 -18.80 -18.00
C SER A 215 21.88 -18.79 -18.81
N ASP A 216 21.78 -19.24 -20.05
CA ASP A 216 22.89 -19.24 -21.00
C ASP A 216 23.14 -17.84 -21.61
N ASP A 217 22.12 -16.98 -21.62
CA ASP A 217 22.16 -15.64 -22.22
C ASP A 217 22.02 -14.48 -21.21
N ASP A 218 22.25 -13.26 -21.70
CA ASP A 218 21.89 -12.01 -21.03
C ASP A 218 20.39 -11.95 -20.76
N VAL A 219 20.03 -12.30 -19.54
CA VAL A 219 18.67 -12.25 -19.04
C VAL A 219 18.22 -10.80 -19.02
N GLN A 220 17.17 -10.43 -19.73
CA GLN A 220 16.50 -9.15 -19.49
C GLN A 220 15.17 -9.39 -18.77
N LEU A 221 14.96 -8.71 -17.63
CA LEU A 221 13.74 -8.85 -16.84
C LEU A 221 12.54 -8.28 -17.58
N TYR A 222 11.65 -9.16 -18.05
CA TYR A 222 10.40 -8.78 -18.68
C TYR A 222 9.31 -8.49 -17.64
N LYS A 223 9.06 -9.41 -16.71
CA LYS A 223 7.99 -9.34 -15.69
C LYS A 223 8.44 -9.97 -14.39
N SER A 224 7.80 -9.64 -13.27
CA SER A 224 8.07 -10.31 -11.98
C SER A 224 6.90 -10.17 -11.02
N VAL A 225 6.77 -11.11 -10.09
CA VAL A 225 5.69 -11.15 -9.08
C VAL A 225 6.15 -11.86 -7.83
N VAL A 226 5.60 -11.50 -6.67
CA VAL A 226 5.62 -12.36 -5.49
C VAL A 226 4.27 -13.04 -5.34
N CYS A 227 4.26 -14.36 -5.26
CA CYS A 227 3.07 -15.17 -5.07
C CYS A 227 3.44 -16.47 -4.34
N GLY A 228 2.58 -16.96 -3.45
CA GLY A 228 2.83 -18.22 -2.73
C GLY A 228 4.17 -18.26 -1.97
N GLY A 229 4.65 -17.11 -1.48
CA GLY A 229 5.92 -17.03 -0.73
C GLY A 229 7.19 -17.05 -1.61
N ARG A 230 7.08 -17.03 -2.94
CA ARG A 230 8.22 -17.01 -3.86
C ARG A 230 8.22 -15.78 -4.75
N LEU A 231 9.41 -15.36 -5.18
CA LEU A 231 9.60 -14.29 -6.17
C LEU A 231 9.81 -14.90 -7.55
N TYR A 232 8.85 -14.73 -8.45
CA TYR A 232 8.93 -15.19 -9.84
C TYR A 232 9.51 -14.10 -10.72
N ALA A 233 10.44 -14.47 -11.59
CA ALA A 233 11.01 -13.60 -12.62
C ALA A 233 10.79 -14.20 -14.01
N PHE A 234 10.25 -13.38 -14.91
CA PHE A 234 10.02 -13.71 -16.32
C PHE A 234 10.96 -12.86 -17.17
N THR A 235 11.57 -13.49 -18.15
CA THR A 235 12.73 -12.93 -18.84
C THR A 235 12.58 -13.13 -20.35
N MET A 236 12.97 -12.13 -21.15
CA MET A 236 12.59 -12.06 -22.57
C MET A 236 13.14 -13.20 -23.43
N ASN A 237 14.32 -13.74 -23.08
CA ASN A 237 15.11 -14.63 -23.95
C ASN A 237 15.39 -16.00 -23.32
N ASN A 238 14.55 -16.49 -22.41
CA ASN A 238 14.89 -17.64 -21.57
C ASN A 238 14.40 -19.00 -22.10
N ASN A 239 14.28 -19.19 -23.42
CA ASN A 239 13.83 -20.45 -24.03
C ASN A 239 12.54 -21.01 -23.37
N ASN A 240 11.59 -20.15 -23.01
CA ASN A 240 10.35 -20.47 -22.25
C ASN A 240 10.53 -21.06 -20.83
N LYS A 241 11.72 -20.97 -20.23
CA LYS A 241 11.94 -21.35 -18.83
C LYS A 241 11.48 -20.23 -17.89
N ASN A 242 10.79 -20.60 -16.82
CA ASN A 242 10.42 -19.68 -15.73
C ASN A 242 11.20 -20.06 -14.48
N TYR A 243 11.64 -19.05 -13.72
CA TYR A 243 12.38 -19.24 -12.49
C TYR A 243 11.65 -18.57 -11.31
N ALA A 244 11.65 -19.27 -10.19
CA ALA A 244 11.17 -18.80 -8.90
C ALA A 244 12.34 -18.74 -7.93
N TYR A 245 12.52 -17.62 -7.25
CA TYR A 245 13.48 -17.49 -6.17
C TYR A 245 12.83 -17.97 -4.88
N ASP A 246 13.42 -18.99 -4.27
CA ASP A 246 13.04 -19.48 -2.95
C ASP A 246 13.86 -18.72 -1.89
N PRO A 247 13.23 -17.89 -1.06
CA PRO A 247 13.93 -17.11 -0.04
C PRO A 247 14.54 -17.98 1.07
N ASN A 248 14.04 -19.20 1.29
CA ASN A 248 14.56 -20.10 2.33
C ASN A 248 15.87 -20.76 1.89
N GLU A 249 15.94 -21.17 0.62
CA GLU A 249 17.14 -21.77 0.04
C GLU A 249 18.13 -20.73 -0.52
N GLU A 250 17.69 -19.47 -0.59
CA GLU A 250 18.37 -18.34 -1.23
C GLU A 250 18.79 -18.61 -2.68
N LYS A 251 18.00 -19.41 -3.41
CA LYS A 251 18.33 -19.91 -4.76
C LYS A 251 17.15 -19.79 -5.72
N TRP A 252 17.49 -19.71 -7.01
CA TRP A 252 16.53 -19.80 -8.10
C TRP A 252 16.26 -21.27 -8.44
N VAL A 253 14.99 -21.64 -8.46
CA VAL A 253 14.48 -22.95 -8.88
C VAL A 253 13.74 -22.79 -10.19
N GLN A 254 13.99 -23.69 -11.16
CA GLN A 254 13.25 -23.72 -12.40
C GLN A 254 11.83 -24.23 -12.12
N GLU A 255 10.82 -23.41 -12.37
CA GLU A 255 9.43 -23.74 -12.06
C GLU A 255 8.58 -23.75 -13.33
N ALA A 256 8.25 -24.95 -13.80
CA ALA A 256 7.44 -25.14 -15.00
C ALA A 256 5.94 -24.80 -14.80
N GLY A 257 5.47 -24.74 -13.55
CA GLY A 257 4.04 -24.67 -13.21
C GLY A 257 3.41 -23.29 -13.27
N PHE A 258 4.19 -22.20 -13.31
CA PHE A 258 3.65 -20.84 -13.25
C PHE A 258 3.28 -20.32 -14.65
N VAL A 259 2.18 -20.82 -15.21
CA VAL A 259 1.79 -20.58 -16.62
C VAL A 259 0.97 -19.29 -16.83
N GLY A 260 0.31 -18.79 -15.78
CA GLY A 260 -0.74 -17.77 -15.90
C GLY A 260 -0.27 -16.35 -16.32
N LEU A 261 0.94 -15.93 -15.97
CA LEU A 261 1.36 -14.52 -16.12
C LEU A 261 1.91 -14.13 -17.51
N GLY A 262 2.36 -15.09 -18.31
CA GLY A 262 3.02 -14.84 -19.60
C GLY A 262 2.11 -14.20 -20.65
N ARG A 263 0.79 -14.27 -20.48
CA ARG A 263 -0.22 -13.70 -21.40
C ARG A 263 -0.97 -12.48 -20.87
N ILE A 264 -0.65 -11.99 -19.66
CA ILE A 264 -1.34 -10.83 -19.11
C ILE A 264 -0.65 -9.54 -19.57
N ASN A 265 -1.30 -8.87 -20.50
CA ASN A 265 -1.02 -7.49 -20.90
C ASN A 265 -2.01 -6.58 -20.16
N GLY A 266 -1.55 -5.84 -19.15
CA GLY A 266 -2.39 -4.94 -18.37
C GLY A 266 -2.09 -4.95 -16.86
N PRO A 267 -2.90 -4.23 -16.06
CA PRO A 267 -2.76 -4.18 -14.62
C PRO A 267 -3.21 -5.50 -13.97
N TRP A 268 -2.48 -5.92 -12.95
CA TRP A 268 -2.75 -7.14 -12.20
C TRP A 268 -2.34 -6.97 -10.74
N CYS A 269 -2.85 -7.82 -9.86
CA CYS A 269 -2.42 -7.92 -8.47
C CYS A 269 -2.56 -9.35 -7.94
N VAL A 270 -1.99 -9.62 -6.77
CA VAL A 270 -2.10 -10.91 -6.08
C VAL A 270 -2.90 -10.73 -4.80
N ILE A 271 -3.92 -11.57 -4.61
CA ILE A 271 -4.74 -11.62 -3.41
C ILE A 271 -4.72 -13.07 -2.92
N GLY A 272 -4.19 -13.29 -1.71
CA GLY A 272 -3.89 -14.64 -1.22
C GLY A 272 -2.92 -15.35 -2.15
N SER A 273 -3.30 -16.52 -2.67
CA SER A 273 -2.54 -17.29 -3.67
C SER A 273 -3.02 -17.06 -5.11
N ALA A 274 -4.04 -16.23 -5.34
CA ALA A 274 -4.62 -16.01 -6.66
C ALA A 274 -4.12 -14.72 -7.31
N ILE A 275 -4.01 -14.74 -8.64
CA ILE A 275 -3.70 -13.55 -9.45
C ILE A 275 -4.99 -13.01 -10.03
N PHE A 276 -5.17 -11.69 -9.92
CA PHE A 276 -6.26 -10.96 -10.54
C PHE A 276 -5.71 -10.06 -11.64
N ALA A 277 -6.37 -10.03 -12.78
CA ALA A 277 -5.99 -9.18 -13.89
C ALA A 277 -7.20 -8.73 -14.70
N GLU A 278 -7.02 -7.62 -15.41
CA GLU A 278 -7.95 -7.26 -16.49
C GLU A 278 -7.44 -7.85 -17.81
N ARG A 279 -8.34 -8.52 -18.53
CA ARG A 279 -8.09 -9.06 -19.86
C ARG A 279 -9.31 -8.83 -20.73
N ASP A 280 -9.12 -8.25 -21.91
CA ASP A 280 -10.20 -7.99 -22.87
C ASP A 280 -11.41 -7.29 -22.21
N ARG A 281 -11.12 -6.25 -21.42
CA ARG A 281 -12.10 -5.45 -20.64
C ARG A 281 -12.87 -6.23 -19.56
N THR A 282 -12.49 -7.47 -19.30
CA THR A 282 -13.10 -8.36 -18.30
C THR A 282 -12.13 -8.61 -17.15
N PHE A 283 -12.65 -8.72 -15.92
CA PHE A 283 -11.83 -9.04 -14.77
C PHE A 283 -11.78 -10.54 -14.58
N MET A 284 -10.56 -11.07 -14.54
CA MET A 284 -10.30 -12.48 -14.44
C MET A 284 -9.40 -12.77 -13.26
N TRP A 285 -9.50 -13.98 -12.75
CA TRP A 285 -8.63 -14.51 -11.72
C TRP A 285 -8.08 -15.87 -12.14
N CYS A 286 -6.94 -16.26 -11.58
CA CYS A 286 -6.26 -17.52 -11.88
C CYS A 286 -5.49 -17.99 -10.65
N ASP A 287 -5.57 -19.30 -10.35
CA ASP A 287 -4.59 -19.94 -9.48
C ASP A 287 -3.33 -20.20 -10.33
N PRO A 288 -2.19 -19.58 -10.00
CA PRO A 288 -0.98 -19.75 -10.80
C PRO A 288 -0.53 -21.22 -10.93
N ARG A 289 -0.93 -22.11 -10.01
CA ARG A 289 -0.59 -23.53 -10.05
C ARG A 289 -1.35 -24.32 -11.11
N ASN A 290 -2.57 -23.91 -11.44
CA ASN A 290 -3.39 -24.57 -12.45
C ASN A 290 -3.39 -23.83 -13.80
N GLY A 291 -2.99 -22.56 -13.81
CA GLY A 291 -2.87 -21.73 -15.01
C GLY A 291 -4.19 -21.40 -15.71
N LYS A 292 -5.34 -21.83 -15.15
CA LYS A 292 -6.66 -21.63 -15.75
C LYS A 292 -7.25 -20.29 -15.31
N TRP A 293 -7.54 -19.45 -16.30
CA TRP A 293 -8.20 -18.16 -16.08
C TRP A 293 -9.72 -18.33 -16.04
N SER A 294 -10.33 -17.76 -15.00
CA SER A 294 -11.78 -17.71 -14.80
C SER A 294 -12.25 -16.27 -14.59
N VAL A 295 -13.49 -15.97 -14.96
CA VAL A 295 -14.07 -14.62 -14.81
C VAL A 295 -14.42 -14.36 -13.34
N VAL A 296 -14.28 -13.11 -12.90
CA VAL A 296 -14.84 -12.63 -11.63
C VAL A 296 -16.26 -12.13 -11.88
N TYR A 297 -17.26 -12.85 -11.38
CA TYR A 297 -18.67 -12.52 -11.57
C TYR A 297 -19.13 -11.38 -10.64
N GLY A 298 -20.34 -10.85 -10.86
CA GLY A 298 -20.93 -9.82 -9.99
C GLY A 298 -20.44 -8.38 -10.22
N LEU A 299 -19.53 -8.16 -11.18
CA LEU A 299 -18.94 -6.86 -11.48
C LEU A 299 -19.66 -6.06 -12.57
N TYR A 300 -20.90 -6.44 -12.93
CA TYR A 300 -21.69 -5.81 -14.00
C TYR A 300 -21.78 -4.28 -13.87
N HIS A 301 -22.01 -3.78 -12.66
CA HIS A 301 -22.10 -2.34 -12.39
C HIS A 301 -20.80 -1.60 -12.74
N ILE A 302 -19.63 -2.22 -12.54
CA ILE A 302 -18.34 -1.60 -12.87
C ILE A 302 -18.22 -1.46 -14.40
N TYR A 303 -18.64 -2.48 -15.14
CA TYR A 303 -18.65 -2.42 -16.61
C TYR A 303 -19.58 -1.35 -17.15
N LEU A 304 -20.72 -1.11 -16.49
CA LEU A 304 -21.64 -0.03 -16.87
C LEU A 304 -21.06 1.36 -16.62
N GLU A 305 -20.45 1.59 -15.45
CA GLU A 305 -19.84 2.89 -15.11
C GLU A 305 -18.65 3.23 -16.03
N ARG A 306 -17.95 2.18 -16.45
CA ARG A 306 -16.86 2.26 -17.43
C ARG A 306 -17.41 2.48 -18.84
N ALA A 307 -17.73 3.73 -19.16
CA ALA A 307 -18.01 4.17 -20.53
C ALA A 307 -16.89 3.74 -21.49
N ASN A 308 -17.09 3.76 -22.81
CA ASN A 308 -16.09 3.26 -23.79
C ASN A 308 -14.67 3.88 -23.71
N ASN A 309 -14.51 5.00 -22.98
CA ASN A 309 -13.29 5.78 -22.87
C ASN A 309 -12.65 5.63 -21.48
N TYR A 310 -12.17 4.44 -21.14
CA TYR A 310 -11.44 4.20 -19.88
C TYR A 310 -10.10 3.50 -20.09
N ILE A 311 -9.22 3.64 -19.10
CA ILE A 311 -8.01 2.82 -18.96
C ILE A 311 -7.84 2.44 -17.50
N THR A 312 -7.80 1.14 -17.21
CA THR A 312 -7.45 0.67 -15.86
C THR A 312 -5.98 0.94 -15.62
N ILE A 313 -5.69 1.63 -14.53
CA ILE A 313 -4.33 2.03 -14.18
C ILE A 313 -3.69 0.94 -13.31
N GLN A 314 -4.42 0.48 -12.30
CA GLN A 314 -3.87 -0.44 -11.31
C GLN A 314 -4.97 -1.27 -10.66
N LEU A 315 -4.63 -2.53 -10.38
CA LEU A 315 -5.36 -3.40 -9.44
C LEU A 315 -4.54 -3.49 -8.15
N VAL A 316 -5.20 -3.43 -6.99
CA VAL A 316 -4.53 -3.43 -5.69
C VAL A 316 -5.24 -4.38 -4.74
N ASN A 317 -4.45 -5.20 -4.04
CA ASN A 317 -4.94 -5.97 -2.89
C ASN A 317 -5.04 -5.03 -1.69
N HIS A 318 -6.25 -4.89 -1.14
CA HIS A 318 -6.52 -4.10 0.05
C HIS A 318 -7.24 -4.96 1.07
N ASP A 319 -6.48 -5.57 1.99
CA ASP A 319 -7.02 -6.41 3.07
C ASP A 319 -7.92 -7.56 2.53
N GLY A 320 -7.45 -8.24 1.48
CA GLY A 320 -8.19 -9.30 0.82
C GLY A 320 -9.25 -8.82 -0.17
N LYS A 321 -9.54 -7.51 -0.23
CA LYS A 321 -10.45 -6.92 -1.21
C LYS A 321 -9.71 -6.52 -2.48
N LEU A 322 -10.40 -6.65 -3.61
CA LEU A 322 -9.90 -6.18 -4.89
C LEU A 322 -10.25 -4.70 -5.05
N VAL A 323 -9.23 -3.88 -5.26
CA VAL A 323 -9.38 -2.45 -5.53
C VAL A 323 -8.99 -2.18 -6.98
N ILE A 324 -9.87 -1.47 -7.67
CA ILE A 324 -9.73 -1.17 -9.09
C ILE A 324 -9.68 0.33 -9.26
N ILE A 325 -8.62 0.83 -9.88
CA ILE A 325 -8.45 2.26 -10.16
C ILE A 325 -8.30 2.47 -11.66
N TRP A 326 -9.10 3.37 -12.22
CA TRP A 326 -9.08 3.68 -13.64
C TRP A 326 -9.21 5.17 -13.91
N HIS A 327 -8.66 5.61 -15.03
CA HIS A 327 -8.98 6.90 -15.63
C HIS A 327 -10.17 6.75 -16.56
N GLN A 328 -11.00 7.79 -16.62
CA GLN A 328 -12.08 7.92 -17.58
C GLN A 328 -11.99 9.29 -18.25
N TRP A 329 -11.95 9.31 -19.59
CA TRP A 329 -11.85 10.54 -20.36
C TRP A 329 -13.22 11.20 -20.54
N ASN A 330 -13.22 12.53 -20.44
CA ASN A 330 -14.39 13.30 -20.81
C ASN A 330 -14.46 13.41 -22.34
N TRP A 331 -15.55 12.93 -22.93
CA TRP A 331 -15.74 12.95 -24.38
C TRP A 331 -15.90 14.37 -24.96
N ARG A 332 -16.38 15.33 -24.16
CA ARG A 332 -16.52 16.74 -24.56
C ARG A 332 -15.21 17.50 -24.43
N TYR A 333 -14.40 17.17 -23.44
CA TYR A 333 -13.16 17.88 -23.12
C TYR A 333 -12.01 16.88 -22.97
N LYS A 334 -11.33 16.58 -24.09
CA LYS A 334 -10.25 15.57 -24.15
C LYS A 334 -9.08 15.85 -23.20
N GLU A 335 -8.92 17.09 -22.77
CA GLU A 335 -7.87 17.52 -21.83
C GLU A 335 -8.19 17.16 -20.37
N TYR A 336 -9.40 16.70 -20.07
CA TYR A 336 -9.85 16.39 -18.72
C TYR A 336 -10.22 14.92 -18.55
N THR A 337 -9.82 14.36 -17.41
CA THR A 337 -10.13 13.00 -16.99
C THR A 337 -10.68 12.99 -15.58
N SER A 338 -11.35 11.90 -15.23
CA SER A 338 -11.70 11.60 -13.85
C SER A 338 -10.98 10.32 -13.43
N ILE A 339 -10.55 10.27 -12.16
CA ILE A 339 -10.04 9.06 -11.54
C ILE A 339 -11.18 8.43 -10.75
N TRP A 340 -11.43 7.17 -11.02
CA TRP A 340 -12.42 6.37 -10.34
C TRP A 340 -11.75 5.30 -9.48
N CYS A 341 -12.44 4.91 -8.42
CA CYS A 341 -12.04 3.82 -7.55
C CYS A 341 -13.23 2.94 -7.24
N ALA A 342 -13.04 1.62 -7.35
CA ALA A 342 -13.98 0.63 -6.88
C ALA A 342 -13.31 -0.31 -5.86
N VAL A 343 -14.05 -0.66 -4.81
CA VAL A 343 -13.64 -1.61 -3.77
C VAL A 343 -14.59 -2.79 -3.81
N ILE A 344 -14.04 -3.99 -3.95
CA ILE A 344 -14.79 -5.22 -4.22
C ILE A 344 -14.42 -6.25 -3.17
N SER A 345 -15.41 -6.74 -2.43
CA SER A 345 -15.26 -7.95 -1.62
C SER A 345 -15.39 -9.18 -2.50
N LEU A 346 -14.51 -10.15 -2.29
CA LEU A 346 -14.48 -11.40 -3.04
C LEU A 346 -15.12 -12.50 -2.19
N GLU A 347 -16.05 -13.24 -2.79
CA GLU A 347 -16.77 -14.34 -2.16
C GLU A 347 -16.66 -15.56 -3.08
N GLU A 348 -16.14 -16.67 -2.53
CA GLU A 348 -16.14 -17.95 -3.23
C GLU A 348 -17.50 -18.62 -3.00
N ARG A 349 -18.19 -18.96 -4.09
CA ARG A 349 -19.47 -19.68 -4.00
C ARG A 349 -19.24 -21.14 -4.34
N LEU A 350 -19.77 -22.02 -3.51
CA LEU A 350 -19.75 -23.46 -3.73
C LEU A 350 -20.66 -23.79 -4.93
N SER A 351 -20.10 -23.71 -6.13
CA SER A 351 -20.68 -24.21 -7.38
C SER A 351 -19.77 -25.33 -7.93
N PRO A 352 -20.26 -26.18 -8.85
CA PRO A 352 -19.44 -27.25 -9.45
C PRO A 352 -18.16 -26.75 -10.15
N SER A 353 -18.09 -25.46 -10.48
CA SER A 353 -16.97 -24.79 -11.15
C SER A 353 -16.10 -23.92 -10.23
N SER A 354 -16.41 -23.82 -8.92
CA SER A 354 -15.78 -22.88 -7.98
C SER A 354 -15.76 -21.45 -8.53
N ASP A 355 -16.95 -20.86 -8.72
CA ASP A 355 -17.05 -19.50 -9.27
C ASP A 355 -16.73 -18.44 -8.21
N LEU A 356 -15.82 -17.53 -8.55
CA LEU A 356 -15.49 -16.38 -7.72
C LEU A 356 -16.42 -15.20 -8.04
N TRP A 357 -17.11 -14.70 -7.02
CA TRP A 357 -18.01 -13.56 -7.13
C TRP A 357 -17.42 -12.33 -6.44
N GLY A 358 -17.49 -11.20 -7.13
CA GLY A 358 -17.19 -9.89 -6.59
C GLY A 358 -18.47 -9.15 -6.22
N LYS A 359 -18.56 -8.69 -4.97
CA LYS A 359 -19.59 -7.76 -4.52
C LYS A 359 -18.98 -6.36 -4.47
N VAL A 360 -19.52 -5.45 -5.28
CA VAL A 360 -19.09 -4.05 -5.31
C VAL A 360 -19.54 -3.38 -4.02
N GLU A 361 -18.62 -3.14 -3.10
CA GLU A 361 -18.93 -2.43 -1.86
C GLU A 361 -19.06 -0.93 -2.11
N ARG A 362 -18.17 -0.40 -2.96
CA ARG A 362 -18.07 1.02 -3.30
C ARG A 362 -17.56 1.20 -4.72
N CYS A 363 -18.08 2.22 -5.40
CA CYS A 363 -17.63 2.64 -6.72
C CYS A 363 -18.00 4.10 -6.92
N ASN A 364 -17.02 5.00 -6.97
CA ASN A 364 -17.27 6.41 -7.28
C ASN A 364 -16.04 7.13 -7.83
N VAL A 365 -16.26 8.31 -8.41
CA VAL A 365 -15.21 9.26 -8.78
C VAL A 365 -14.50 9.71 -7.49
N VAL A 366 -13.19 9.50 -7.42
CA VAL A 366 -12.35 9.95 -6.29
C VAL A 366 -11.64 11.26 -6.59
N LEU A 367 -11.47 11.59 -7.88
CA LEU A 367 -10.94 12.86 -8.36
C LEU A 367 -11.61 13.21 -9.69
N GLY A 368 -12.45 14.25 -9.70
CA GLY A 368 -13.23 14.66 -10.87
C GLY A 368 -12.54 15.76 -11.67
N SER A 369 -12.74 15.74 -12.99
CA SER A 369 -12.40 16.83 -13.91
C SER A 369 -10.98 17.39 -13.73
N VAL A 370 -9.97 16.50 -13.69
CA VAL A 370 -8.56 16.88 -13.62
C VAL A 370 -7.92 16.88 -15.00
N HIS A 371 -6.98 17.80 -15.19
CA HIS A 371 -6.20 17.85 -16.42
C HIS A 371 -5.47 16.51 -16.66
N THR A 372 -5.36 16.07 -17.91
CA THR A 372 -4.72 14.81 -18.34
C THR A 372 -3.25 14.68 -17.94
N SER A 373 -2.61 15.80 -17.58
CA SER A 373 -1.27 15.78 -17.00
C SER A 373 -1.26 15.15 -15.60
N VAL A 374 -2.36 15.10 -14.86
CA VAL A 374 -2.41 14.38 -13.57
C VAL A 374 -2.38 12.88 -13.86
N LYS A 375 -1.32 12.21 -13.43
CA LYS A 375 -1.15 10.76 -13.61
C LYS A 375 -1.05 10.07 -12.27
N LEU A 376 -1.79 8.98 -12.09
CA LEU A 376 -1.56 8.12 -10.94
C LEU A 376 -0.24 7.36 -11.14
N SER A 377 0.68 7.52 -10.19
CA SER A 377 1.98 6.85 -10.25
C SER A 377 1.91 5.47 -9.60
N ARG A 378 1.35 5.40 -8.39
CA ARG A 378 1.25 4.18 -7.57
C ARG A 378 0.06 4.24 -6.62
N CYS A 379 -0.54 3.09 -6.36
CA CYS A 379 -1.48 2.87 -5.27
C CYS A 379 -1.01 1.66 -4.46
N LEU A 380 -0.92 1.82 -3.14
CA LEU A 380 -0.40 0.83 -2.21
C LEU A 380 -1.36 0.68 -1.03
N SER A 381 -1.60 -0.56 -0.60
CA SER A 381 -2.26 -0.84 0.67
C SER A 381 -1.20 -0.96 1.76
N VAL A 382 -1.38 -0.21 2.85
CA VAL A 382 -0.46 -0.14 3.99
C VAL A 382 -1.25 -0.43 5.27
N SER A 383 -0.73 -1.29 6.14
CA SER A 383 -1.39 -1.65 7.39
C SER A 383 -0.92 -0.71 8.51
N VAL A 384 -1.85 0.00 9.17
CA VAL A 384 -1.52 1.08 10.13
C VAL A 384 -2.34 1.00 11.41
#